data_AF-A0A0E3RF66-F1
#
_entry.id   AF-A0A0E3RF66-F1
#
_cell.length_a   1.000
_cell.length_b   1.000
_cell.length_c   1.000
_cell.angle_alpha   90.00
_cell.angle_beta   90.00
_cell.angle_gamma   90.00
#
_symmetry.space_group_name_H-M   'P 1'
#
loop_
_entity.id
_entity.type
_entity.pdbx_description
1 polymer ?
#
loop_
_entity_poly.entity_id
_entity_poly.type
_entity_poly.pdbx_seq_one_letter_code
_entity_poly.pdbx_strand_id
1 'polypeptide(L)'
;MDSENNNSLRDKDTALNEKLYELRDNGIYLNSLRQYDEAIECFDQALKIKSEDSYTLILKGISLSFLNRHDEAIKCFDQALNIKSNDNYSLICKGISLSFLGRYDEAIKCNSQAFNIEIQSDNSDENLNSNEETSCHQYISFNQDNSTKSSEFFFKPVDITSVTLSENKRTVVKVAAIQLDFKLSTKSFPFQIINKTELKAKVLKALEQASKRNVDIVCLPELCVCEEWLPLIQAVSKDMVVIAGSYYDAKRHNVCRLVIDSKVIDYSQMKINPSSLEKGTSYKSLMTSGDKLYIFKTKVGILSILICRDFLNYCHFLRDFVDIIFVPSYNREINFFQETAHVNVKASRTYVVISNTSVYGGTSLFGIVHKESHNEFIDKGFKREGDDTYKVCELEAGVEGIITADLNLVFKAIQVPSLANSFRDPLPVSNIDKEVINFLI
;
A
#
# COMPACT_ATOMS: atom_id res chain seq x y z
N MET A 1 -29.61 -16.35 -51.15
CA MET A 1 -30.32 -16.24 -49.86
C MET A 1 -29.45 -16.61 -48.66
N ASP A 2 -28.41 -17.44 -48.82
CA ASP A 2 -27.54 -17.82 -47.68
C ASP A 2 -26.44 -16.80 -47.31
N SER A 3 -26.10 -15.85 -48.19
CA SER A 3 -25.08 -14.83 -47.92
C SER A 3 -25.57 -13.64 -47.08
N GLU A 4 -26.86 -13.28 -47.19
CA GLU A 4 -27.46 -12.17 -46.41
C GLU A 4 -27.76 -12.58 -44.96
N ASN A 5 -28.14 -13.85 -44.73
CA ASN A 5 -28.38 -14.38 -43.38
C ASN A 5 -27.07 -14.52 -42.58
N ASN A 6 -25.97 -14.91 -43.23
CA ASN A 6 -24.66 -15.02 -42.59
C ASN A 6 -24.04 -13.67 -42.21
N ASN A 7 -24.30 -12.61 -42.98
CA ASN A 7 -23.86 -11.25 -42.61
C ASN A 7 -24.67 -10.72 -41.42
N SER A 8 -26.00 -10.92 -41.39
CA SER A 8 -26.84 -10.48 -40.27
C SER A 8 -26.53 -11.16 -38.93
N LEU A 9 -26.18 -12.45 -38.96
CA LEU A 9 -25.74 -13.20 -37.77
C LEU A 9 -24.37 -12.70 -37.28
N ARG A 10 -23.41 -12.50 -38.19
CA ARG A 10 -22.06 -12.01 -37.88
C ARG A 10 -22.08 -10.59 -37.31
N ASP A 11 -22.95 -9.71 -37.81
CA ASP A 11 -23.11 -8.35 -37.32
C ASP A 11 -23.71 -8.33 -35.90
N LYS A 12 -24.66 -9.24 -35.61
CA LYS A 12 -25.23 -9.41 -34.25
C LYS A 12 -24.20 -9.96 -33.26
N ASP A 13 -23.41 -10.96 -33.66
CA ASP A 13 -22.35 -11.52 -32.82
C ASP A 13 -21.24 -10.50 -32.55
N THR A 14 -20.95 -9.63 -33.51
CA THR A 14 -19.98 -8.54 -33.36
C THR A 14 -20.50 -7.50 -32.35
N ALA A 15 -21.74 -7.04 -32.51
CA ALA A 15 -22.36 -6.09 -31.58
C ALA A 15 -22.50 -6.64 -30.14
N LEU A 16 -22.79 -7.94 -30.01
CA LEU A 16 -22.90 -8.60 -28.72
C LEU A 16 -21.53 -8.71 -28.02
N ASN A 17 -20.46 -8.99 -28.78
CA ASN A 17 -19.09 -8.97 -28.26
C ASN A 17 -18.60 -7.57 -27.89
N GLU A 18 -18.92 -6.55 -28.70
CA GLU A 18 -18.63 -5.15 -28.35
C GLU A 18 -19.32 -4.78 -27.04
N LYS A 19 -20.58 -5.17 -26.85
CA LYS A 19 -21.31 -4.90 -25.62
C LYS A 19 -20.73 -5.64 -24.41
N LEU A 20 -20.28 -6.88 -24.59
CA LEU A 20 -19.56 -7.63 -23.56
C LEU A 20 -18.30 -6.88 -23.09
N TYR A 21 -17.48 -6.40 -24.02
CA TYR A 21 -16.26 -5.68 -23.69
C TYR A 21 -16.55 -4.34 -23.00
N GLU A 22 -17.53 -3.59 -23.50
CA GLU A 22 -17.96 -2.32 -22.88
C GLU A 22 -18.40 -2.50 -21.43
N LEU A 23 -19.24 -3.50 -21.15
CA LEU A 23 -19.72 -3.80 -19.79
C LEU A 23 -18.56 -4.21 -18.87
N ARG A 24 -17.63 -5.00 -19.38
CA ARG A 24 -16.45 -5.42 -18.61
C ARG A 24 -15.53 -4.24 -18.30
N ASP A 25 -15.26 -3.39 -19.28
CA ASP A 25 -14.39 -2.22 -19.11
C ASP A 25 -15.01 -1.21 -18.15
N ASN A 26 -16.34 -1.00 -18.22
CA ASN A 26 -17.07 -0.21 -17.23
C ASN A 26 -16.99 -0.82 -15.83
N GLY A 27 -17.18 -2.14 -15.69
CA GLY A 27 -17.03 -2.82 -14.41
C GLY A 27 -15.62 -2.71 -13.84
N ILE A 28 -14.58 -2.84 -14.67
CA ILE A 28 -13.18 -2.63 -14.28
C ILE A 28 -12.95 -1.19 -13.83
N TYR A 29 -13.49 -0.22 -14.56
CA TYR A 29 -13.40 1.19 -14.21
C TYR A 29 -14.08 1.46 -12.85
N LEU A 30 -15.29 0.97 -12.63
CA LEU A 30 -16.02 1.07 -11.37
C LEU A 30 -15.29 0.38 -10.22
N ASN A 31 -14.71 -0.80 -10.44
CA ASN A 31 -13.80 -1.45 -9.50
C ASN A 31 -12.61 -0.56 -9.12
N SER A 32 -12.03 0.12 -10.11
CA SER A 32 -10.91 1.04 -9.86
C SER A 32 -11.32 2.27 -9.04
N LEU A 33 -12.60 2.66 -9.15
CA LEU A 33 -13.27 3.67 -8.32
C LEU A 33 -13.81 3.10 -6.99
N ARG A 34 -13.63 1.80 -6.73
CA ARG A 34 -14.17 1.07 -5.56
C ARG A 34 -15.71 1.10 -5.44
N GLN A 35 -16.40 1.35 -6.55
CA GLN A 35 -17.86 1.21 -6.68
C GLN A 35 -18.19 -0.25 -7.00
N TYR A 36 -18.01 -1.11 -5.99
CA TYR A 36 -17.98 -2.55 -6.20
C TYR A 36 -19.35 -3.13 -6.52
N ASP A 37 -20.43 -2.62 -5.94
CA ASP A 37 -21.79 -3.09 -6.24
C ASP A 37 -22.16 -2.78 -7.69
N GLU A 38 -21.88 -1.56 -8.16
CA GLU A 38 -22.12 -1.16 -9.56
C GLU A 38 -21.19 -1.91 -10.54
N ALA A 39 -19.95 -2.20 -10.11
CA ALA A 39 -19.04 -3.04 -10.88
C ALA A 39 -19.59 -4.47 -11.02
N ILE A 40 -20.12 -5.03 -9.92
CA ILE A 40 -20.76 -6.36 -9.92
C ILE A 40 -21.95 -6.37 -10.87
N GLU A 41 -22.79 -5.33 -10.88
CA GLU A 41 -23.90 -5.23 -11.84
C GLU A 41 -23.41 -5.25 -13.29
N CYS A 42 -22.33 -4.52 -13.59
CA CYS A 42 -21.71 -4.53 -14.91
C CYS A 42 -21.20 -5.93 -15.30
N PHE A 43 -20.52 -6.61 -14.37
CA PHE A 43 -20.05 -7.99 -14.61
C PHE A 43 -21.19 -8.99 -14.73
N ASP A 44 -22.28 -8.82 -13.98
CA ASP A 44 -23.48 -9.65 -14.11
C ASP A 44 -24.15 -9.49 -15.47
N GLN A 45 -24.18 -8.27 -16.01
CA GLN A 45 -24.67 -8.03 -17.35
C GLN A 45 -23.73 -8.63 -18.42
N ALA A 46 -22.42 -8.53 -18.23
CA ALA A 46 -21.43 -9.18 -19.11
C ALA A 46 -21.58 -10.71 -19.09
N LEU A 47 -21.80 -11.32 -17.93
CA LEU A 47 -22.01 -12.76 -17.78
C LEU A 47 -23.35 -13.25 -18.34
N LYS A 48 -24.37 -12.37 -18.46
CA LYS A 48 -25.59 -12.71 -19.22
C LYS A 48 -25.33 -12.84 -20.72
N ILE A 49 -24.34 -12.10 -21.24
CA ILE A 49 -23.93 -12.18 -22.65
C ILE A 49 -23.04 -13.42 -22.87
N LYS A 50 -22.07 -13.63 -21.98
CA LYS A 50 -21.15 -14.78 -22.02
C LYS A 50 -20.99 -15.38 -20.63
N SER A 51 -21.78 -16.41 -20.34
CA SER A 51 -21.87 -17.03 -19.01
C SER A 51 -20.59 -17.76 -18.58
N GLU A 52 -19.79 -18.21 -19.54
CA GLU A 52 -18.54 -18.95 -19.31
C GLU A 52 -17.30 -18.08 -19.58
N ASP A 53 -17.34 -16.80 -19.20
CA ASP A 53 -16.16 -15.94 -19.25
C ASP A 53 -15.40 -15.95 -17.93
N SER A 54 -14.41 -16.85 -17.84
CA SER A 54 -13.50 -16.97 -16.67
C SER A 54 -12.97 -15.62 -16.18
N TYR A 55 -12.59 -14.70 -17.07
CA TYR A 55 -12.03 -13.42 -16.70
C TYR A 55 -13.04 -12.51 -16.02
N THR A 56 -14.27 -12.41 -16.55
CA THR A 56 -15.35 -11.64 -15.93
C THR A 56 -15.78 -12.24 -14.58
N LEU A 57 -15.80 -13.57 -14.45
CA LEU A 57 -16.05 -14.25 -13.17
C LEU A 57 -15.00 -13.88 -12.10
N ILE A 58 -13.72 -13.88 -12.47
CA ILE A 58 -12.62 -13.45 -11.58
C ILE A 58 -12.82 -12.00 -11.13
N LEU A 59 -13.09 -11.09 -12.06
CA LEU A 59 -13.28 -9.67 -11.74
C LEU A 59 -14.47 -9.44 -10.80
N LYS A 60 -15.59 -10.13 -11.02
CA LYS A 60 -16.74 -10.13 -10.12
C LYS A 60 -16.38 -10.69 -8.74
N GLY A 61 -15.64 -11.81 -8.70
CA GLY A 61 -15.18 -12.42 -7.46
C GLY A 61 -14.31 -11.47 -6.64
N ILE A 62 -13.42 -10.71 -7.30
CA ILE A 62 -12.60 -9.69 -6.65
C ILE A 62 -13.46 -8.57 -6.05
N SER A 63 -14.43 -8.05 -6.80
CA SER A 63 -15.37 -7.04 -6.29
C SER A 63 -16.12 -7.53 -5.05
N LEU A 64 -16.63 -8.77 -5.10
CA LEU A 64 -17.32 -9.40 -3.97
C LEU A 64 -16.39 -9.56 -2.77
N SER A 65 -15.13 -9.95 -2.99
CA SER A 65 -14.14 -10.06 -1.92
C SER A 65 -13.85 -8.70 -1.27
N PHE A 66 -13.80 -7.62 -2.04
CA PHE A 66 -13.63 -6.27 -1.49
C PHE A 66 -14.84 -5.79 -0.68
N LEU A 67 -16.03 -6.32 -0.96
CA LEU A 67 -17.25 -6.10 -0.16
C LEU A 67 -17.36 -7.05 1.05
N ASN A 68 -16.31 -7.81 1.37
CA ASN A 68 -16.29 -8.87 2.39
C ASN A 68 -17.34 -9.99 2.15
N ARG A 69 -17.87 -10.11 0.92
CA ARG A 69 -18.79 -11.17 0.49
C ARG A 69 -17.99 -12.40 0.03
N HIS A 70 -17.13 -12.91 0.90
CA HIS A 70 -16.12 -13.90 0.55
C HIS A 70 -16.70 -15.24 0.07
N ASP A 71 -17.82 -15.70 0.63
CA ASP A 71 -18.48 -16.93 0.16
C ASP A 71 -18.98 -16.83 -1.29
N GLU A 72 -19.45 -15.64 -1.68
CA GLU A 72 -19.87 -15.38 -3.07
C GLU A 72 -18.67 -15.22 -4.00
N ALA A 73 -17.61 -14.56 -3.52
CA ALA A 73 -16.34 -14.45 -4.25
C ALA A 73 -15.75 -15.83 -4.57
N ILE A 74 -15.73 -16.73 -3.57
CA ILE A 74 -15.25 -18.11 -3.73
C ILE A 74 -16.04 -18.84 -4.81
N LYS A 75 -17.37 -18.69 -4.85
CA LYS A 75 -18.19 -19.29 -5.92
C LYS A 75 -17.79 -18.79 -7.30
N CYS A 76 -17.52 -17.50 -7.44
CA CYS A 76 -17.05 -16.94 -8.72
C CYS A 76 -15.67 -17.51 -9.11
N PHE A 77 -14.74 -17.63 -8.17
CA PHE A 77 -13.42 -18.24 -8.45
C PHE A 77 -13.53 -19.74 -8.77
N ASP A 78 -14.40 -20.47 -8.08
CA ASP A 78 -14.69 -21.88 -8.38
C ASP A 78 -15.25 -22.05 -9.79
N GLN A 79 -16.18 -21.18 -10.21
CA GLN A 79 -16.70 -21.18 -11.57
C GLN A 79 -15.60 -20.86 -12.60
N ALA A 80 -14.74 -19.88 -12.31
CA ALA A 80 -13.60 -19.56 -13.17
C ALA A 80 -12.63 -20.73 -13.30
N LEU A 81 -12.33 -21.43 -12.20
CA LEU A 81 -11.49 -22.62 -12.17
C LEU A 81 -12.13 -23.83 -12.87
N ASN A 82 -13.46 -23.96 -12.86
CA ASN A 82 -14.12 -24.99 -13.65
C ASN A 82 -13.97 -24.77 -15.16
N ILE A 83 -13.85 -23.50 -15.60
CA ILE A 83 -13.61 -23.14 -17.00
C ILE A 83 -12.12 -23.26 -17.34
N LYS A 84 -11.25 -22.81 -16.43
CA LYS A 84 -9.78 -22.87 -16.54
C LYS A 84 -9.18 -23.47 -15.28
N SER A 85 -9.04 -24.80 -15.26
CA SER A 85 -8.64 -25.59 -14.09
C SER A 85 -7.30 -25.22 -13.46
N ASN A 86 -6.41 -24.61 -14.22
CA ASN A 86 -5.07 -24.21 -13.77
C ASN A 86 -4.85 -22.68 -13.80
N ASP A 87 -5.91 -21.89 -13.64
CA ASP A 87 -5.77 -20.43 -13.53
C ASP A 87 -5.20 -20.06 -12.15
N ASN A 88 -3.88 -19.83 -12.12
CA ASN A 88 -3.12 -19.53 -10.90
C ASN A 88 -3.73 -18.34 -10.12
N TYR A 89 -4.16 -17.30 -10.84
CA TYR A 89 -4.75 -16.11 -10.24
C TYR A 89 -6.07 -16.39 -9.51
N SER A 90 -6.96 -17.20 -10.11
CA SER A 90 -8.20 -17.64 -9.45
C SER A 90 -7.93 -18.45 -8.18
N LEU A 91 -6.91 -19.31 -8.18
CA LEU A 91 -6.48 -20.06 -6.98
C LEU A 91 -6.01 -19.12 -5.87
N ILE A 92 -5.19 -18.13 -6.19
CA ILE A 92 -4.70 -17.13 -5.22
C ILE A 92 -5.87 -16.32 -4.66
N CYS A 93 -6.74 -15.77 -5.50
CA CYS A 93 -7.87 -14.96 -5.05
C CYS A 93 -8.88 -15.77 -4.20
N LYS A 94 -9.09 -17.04 -4.56
CA LYS A 94 -9.86 -17.99 -3.74
C LYS A 94 -9.18 -18.23 -2.39
N GLY A 95 -7.86 -18.46 -2.38
CA GLY A 95 -7.08 -18.66 -1.15
C GLY A 95 -7.16 -17.47 -0.20
N ILE A 96 -7.07 -16.25 -0.73
CA ILE A 96 -7.25 -15.00 0.03
C ILE A 96 -8.64 -14.95 0.67
N SER A 97 -9.69 -15.21 -0.12
CA SER A 97 -11.08 -15.18 0.37
C SER A 97 -11.34 -16.24 1.44
N LEU A 98 -10.77 -17.45 1.28
CA LEU A 98 -10.84 -18.52 2.28
C LEU A 98 -10.12 -18.15 3.58
N SER A 99 -8.98 -17.47 3.49
CA SER A 99 -8.23 -16.99 4.66
C SER A 99 -9.03 -15.96 5.47
N PHE A 100 -9.73 -15.04 4.81
CA PHE A 100 -10.63 -14.09 5.48
C PHE A 100 -11.81 -14.77 6.19
N LEU A 101 -12.25 -15.94 5.71
CA LEU A 101 -13.26 -16.77 6.37
C LEU A 101 -12.70 -17.70 7.46
N GLY A 102 -11.39 -17.65 7.73
CA GLY A 102 -10.73 -18.54 8.70
C GLY A 102 -10.56 -19.98 8.20
N ARG A 103 -10.79 -20.26 6.91
CA ARG A 103 -10.67 -21.59 6.29
C ARG A 103 -9.23 -21.82 5.79
N TYR A 104 -8.27 -21.78 6.72
CA TYR A 104 -6.84 -21.74 6.41
C TYR A 104 -6.33 -22.99 5.67
N ASP A 105 -6.79 -24.18 6.04
CA ASP A 105 -6.36 -25.43 5.37
C ASP A 105 -6.74 -25.46 3.88
N GLU A 106 -7.89 -24.90 3.54
CA GLU A 106 -8.35 -24.79 2.17
C GLU A 106 -7.60 -23.69 1.42
N ALA A 107 -7.32 -22.57 2.08
CA ALA A 107 -6.49 -21.50 1.52
C ALA A 107 -5.07 -22.00 1.19
N ILE A 108 -4.45 -22.77 2.10
CA ILE A 108 -3.14 -23.38 1.88
C ILE A 108 -3.19 -24.33 0.69
N LYS A 109 -4.22 -25.18 0.57
CA LYS A 109 -4.38 -26.06 -0.60
C LYS A 109 -4.44 -25.28 -1.91
N CYS A 110 -5.22 -24.19 -1.97
CA CYS A 110 -5.28 -23.34 -3.16
C CYS A 110 -3.91 -22.73 -3.50
N ASN A 111 -3.19 -22.22 -2.51
CA ASN A 111 -1.87 -21.62 -2.71
C ASN A 111 -0.81 -22.67 -3.11
N SER A 112 -0.85 -23.88 -2.55
CA SER A 112 0.04 -24.98 -2.95
C SER A 112 -0.24 -25.44 -4.39
N GLN A 113 -1.51 -25.47 -4.81
CA GLN A 113 -1.87 -25.77 -6.20
C GLN A 113 -1.37 -24.68 -7.15
N ALA A 114 -1.57 -23.40 -6.81
CA ALA A 114 -1.05 -22.27 -7.56
C ALA A 114 0.47 -22.35 -7.75
N PHE A 115 1.20 -22.61 -6.66
CA PHE A 115 2.66 -22.74 -6.67
C PHE A 115 3.15 -23.93 -7.53
N ASN A 116 2.49 -25.09 -7.45
CA ASN A 116 2.85 -26.24 -8.28
C ASN A 116 2.64 -25.99 -9.78
N ILE A 117 1.64 -25.18 -10.15
CA ILE A 117 1.42 -24.78 -11.55
C ILE A 117 2.57 -23.89 -12.03
N GLU A 118 3.02 -22.94 -11.21
CA GLU A 118 4.14 -22.04 -11.51
C GLU A 118 5.46 -22.82 -11.70
N ILE A 119 5.74 -23.78 -10.81
CA ILE A 119 6.89 -24.69 -10.94
C ILE A 119 6.81 -25.52 -12.22
N GLN A 120 5.63 -25.98 -12.62
CA GLN A 120 5.46 -26.79 -13.83
C GLN A 120 5.64 -25.96 -15.10
N SER A 121 5.25 -24.68 -15.10
CA SER A 121 5.53 -23.77 -16.22
C SER A 121 7.02 -23.41 -16.32
N ASP A 122 7.74 -23.31 -15.20
CA ASP A 122 9.18 -23.01 -15.21
C ASP A 122 10.03 -24.23 -15.64
N ASN A 123 9.64 -25.44 -15.23
CA ASN A 123 10.36 -26.66 -15.60
C ASN A 123 10.16 -27.10 -17.07
N SER A 124 9.23 -26.50 -17.82
CA SER A 124 9.15 -26.72 -19.27
C SER A 124 10.24 -26.03 -20.07
N ASP A 125 10.98 -25.09 -19.48
CA ASP A 125 12.02 -24.30 -20.15
C ASP A 125 13.47 -24.68 -19.76
N GLU A 126 13.69 -25.55 -18.78
CA GLU A 126 15.04 -25.98 -18.37
C GLU A 126 15.17 -27.50 -18.23
N ASN A 127 15.60 -28.17 -19.30
CA ASN A 127 16.35 -29.41 -19.19
C ASN A 127 17.81 -29.06 -18.84
N LEU A 128 18.23 -29.25 -17.58
CA LEU A 128 19.42 -30.03 -17.15
C LEU A 128 19.84 -29.75 -15.68
N ASN A 129 19.77 -30.81 -14.87
CA ASN A 129 20.64 -31.19 -13.75
C ASN A 129 20.64 -30.41 -12.41
N SER A 130 19.79 -30.91 -11.52
CA SER A 130 20.11 -31.61 -10.25
C SER A 130 20.89 -30.90 -9.13
N ASN A 131 20.18 -30.88 -7.98
CA ASN A 131 20.63 -31.00 -6.58
C ASN A 131 21.24 -29.76 -5.92
N GLU A 132 20.45 -29.09 -5.08
CA GLU A 132 20.75 -28.94 -3.63
C GLU A 132 19.58 -28.30 -2.83
N GLU A 133 19.27 -28.97 -1.71
CA GLU A 133 18.53 -28.62 -0.50
C GLU A 133 17.48 -27.49 -0.47
N THR A 134 16.23 -27.92 -0.32
CA THR A 134 15.00 -27.13 -0.17
C THR A 134 14.91 -26.47 1.22
N SER A 135 15.11 -25.14 1.26
CA SER A 135 14.72 -24.27 2.39
C SER A 135 13.63 -23.32 1.92
N CYS A 136 12.56 -23.22 2.71
CA CYS A 136 11.32 -22.51 2.43
C CYS A 136 11.58 -20.99 2.23
N HIS A 137 11.77 -20.55 0.99
CA HIS A 137 11.83 -19.13 0.59
C HIS A 137 10.80 -18.88 -0.50
N GLN A 138 9.88 -17.94 -0.25
CA GLN A 138 8.89 -17.47 -1.20
C GLN A 138 9.57 -16.81 -2.40
N TYR A 139 9.39 -17.40 -3.57
CA TYR A 139 9.65 -16.80 -4.87
C TYR A 139 8.32 -16.80 -5.64
N ILE A 140 7.92 -15.64 -6.14
CA ILE A 140 6.94 -15.51 -7.24
C ILE A 140 7.62 -14.62 -8.26
N SER A 141 8.14 -15.24 -9.32
CA SER A 141 8.70 -14.57 -10.48
C SER A 141 7.95 -15.06 -11.71
N PHE A 142 7.04 -14.24 -12.24
CA PHE A 142 6.38 -14.58 -13.51
C PHE A 142 7.18 -14.05 -14.68
N ASN A 143 7.73 -14.98 -15.48
CA ASN A 143 8.23 -14.71 -16.81
C ASN A 143 7.09 -14.32 -17.76
N GLN A 144 7.35 -13.27 -18.53
CA GLN A 144 6.44 -12.74 -19.54
C GLN A 144 6.46 -13.63 -20.79
N ASP A 145 5.28 -14.01 -21.27
CA ASP A 145 5.10 -14.32 -22.67
C ASP A 145 4.34 -13.17 -23.37
N ASN A 146 5.08 -12.50 -24.26
CA ASN A 146 4.68 -11.30 -24.98
C ASN A 146 3.71 -11.64 -26.12
N SER A 147 2.41 -11.84 -25.86
CA SER A 147 1.42 -11.84 -26.96
C SER A 147 -0.06 -11.59 -26.62
N THR A 148 -0.45 -11.04 -25.47
CA THR A 148 -1.83 -10.52 -25.29
C THR A 148 -1.90 -9.25 -24.44
N LYS A 149 -2.20 -8.13 -25.11
CA LYS A 149 -2.27 -6.74 -24.61
C LYS A 149 -3.54 -6.43 -23.78
N SER A 150 -3.85 -7.20 -22.74
CA SER A 150 -5.01 -6.86 -21.88
C SER A 150 -4.89 -7.34 -20.43
N SER A 151 -3.75 -7.09 -19.77
CA SER A 151 -3.47 -7.56 -18.40
C SER A 151 -3.02 -6.46 -17.42
N GLU A 152 -3.62 -5.28 -17.45
CA GLU A 152 -3.19 -4.15 -16.58
C GLU A 152 -3.94 -4.00 -15.24
N PHE A 153 -4.64 -5.02 -14.76
CA PHE A 153 -5.31 -4.98 -13.45
C PHE A 153 -4.91 -6.10 -12.47
N PHE A 154 -3.86 -6.84 -12.79
CA PHE A 154 -3.32 -7.88 -11.91
C PHE A 154 -2.31 -7.27 -10.94
N PHE A 155 -2.34 -7.67 -9.66
CA PHE A 155 -1.29 -7.31 -8.70
C PHE A 155 0.07 -7.57 -9.34
N LYS A 156 0.85 -6.50 -9.59
CA LYS A 156 2.20 -6.65 -10.13
C LYS A 156 2.97 -7.53 -9.14
N PRO A 157 3.58 -8.67 -9.56
CA PRO A 157 4.50 -9.40 -8.70
C PRO A 157 5.58 -8.43 -8.23
N VAL A 158 5.88 -8.41 -6.93
CA VAL A 158 6.88 -7.49 -6.38
C VAL A 158 7.87 -8.26 -5.54
N ASP A 159 9.14 -8.08 -5.86
CA ASP A 159 10.24 -8.63 -5.09
C ASP A 159 10.36 -7.90 -3.75
N ILE A 160 10.39 -8.64 -2.66
CA ILE A 160 10.63 -8.09 -1.32
C ILE A 160 12.11 -8.29 -0.99
N THR A 161 12.85 -7.19 -0.83
CA THR A 161 14.28 -7.21 -0.53
C THR A 161 14.54 -6.71 0.89
N SER A 162 15.20 -7.52 1.72
CA SER A 162 15.67 -7.09 3.03
C SER A 162 17.06 -6.45 2.93
N VAL A 163 17.23 -5.28 3.55
CA VAL A 163 18.51 -4.57 3.64
C VAL A 163 18.84 -4.35 5.11
N THR A 164 19.99 -4.85 5.55
CA THR A 164 20.47 -4.64 6.92
C THR A 164 21.42 -3.45 6.97
N LEU A 165 21.01 -2.40 7.69
CA LEU A 165 21.80 -1.18 7.92
C LEU A 165 22.35 -1.12 9.35
N SER A 166 21.73 -1.81 10.30
CA SER A 166 22.22 -1.96 11.68
C SER A 166 21.61 -3.20 12.35
N GLU A 167 22.36 -3.81 13.27
CA GLU A 167 21.92 -4.94 14.11
C GLU A 167 21.38 -4.49 15.49
N ASN A 168 21.68 -3.26 15.91
CA ASN A 168 21.19 -2.73 17.18
C ASN A 168 19.71 -2.38 17.05
N LYS A 169 18.89 -2.64 18.08
CA LYS A 169 17.49 -2.20 18.09
C LYS A 169 17.16 -1.47 19.38
N ARG A 170 16.58 -0.28 19.24
CA ARG A 170 15.94 0.40 20.36
C ARG A 170 14.60 -0.25 20.68
N THR A 171 14.27 -0.30 21.97
CA THR A 171 12.96 -0.77 22.44
C THR A 171 11.87 0.23 22.14
N VAL A 172 12.13 1.52 22.36
CA VAL A 172 11.20 2.61 22.13
C VAL A 172 11.84 3.60 21.16
N VAL A 173 11.06 4.07 20.18
CA VAL A 173 11.48 5.08 19.21
C VAL A 173 10.46 6.18 19.11
N LYS A 174 10.92 7.43 19.06
CA LYS A 174 10.05 8.58 18.82
C LYS A 174 9.90 8.82 17.33
N VAL A 175 8.67 8.73 16.82
CA VAL A 175 8.38 9.00 15.40
C VAL A 175 7.71 10.35 15.23
N ALA A 176 7.85 10.93 14.03
CA ALA A 176 7.10 12.10 13.60
C ALA A 176 6.47 11.93 12.21
N ALA A 177 5.21 12.31 12.08
CA ALA A 177 4.52 12.47 10.81
C ALA A 177 4.31 13.96 10.53
N ILE A 178 4.81 14.45 9.40
CA ILE A 178 4.72 15.86 9.03
C ILE A 178 3.59 16.08 8.02
N GLN A 179 2.83 17.16 8.17
CA GLN A 179 1.89 17.63 7.17
C GLN A 179 2.34 18.99 6.62
N LEU A 180 2.56 19.06 5.31
CA LEU A 180 3.06 20.27 4.63
C LEU A 180 2.05 20.81 3.62
N ASP A 181 1.96 22.14 3.53
CA ASP A 181 1.17 22.82 2.51
C ASP A 181 1.99 23.07 1.25
N PHE A 182 1.60 22.40 0.17
CA PHE A 182 2.15 22.60 -1.16
C PHE A 182 1.22 22.07 -2.25
N LYS A 183 1.41 22.59 -3.47
CA LYS A 183 0.68 22.18 -4.66
C LYS A 183 1.63 21.83 -5.79
N LEU A 184 1.18 20.90 -6.62
CA LEU A 184 1.89 20.48 -7.82
C LEU A 184 1.25 21.11 -9.07
N SER A 185 2.09 21.53 -10.01
CA SER A 185 1.68 21.92 -11.35
C SER A 185 1.43 20.66 -12.18
N THR A 186 0.21 20.52 -12.70
CA THR A 186 -0.21 19.41 -13.55
C THR A 186 -0.09 19.69 -15.05
N LYS A 187 0.58 20.80 -15.43
CA LYS A 187 0.72 21.24 -16.84
C LYS A 187 1.54 20.27 -17.70
N SER A 188 2.54 19.62 -17.10
CA SER A 188 3.40 18.65 -17.77
C SER A 188 3.90 17.63 -16.76
N PHE A 189 4.25 16.44 -17.25
CA PHE A 189 4.87 15.39 -16.45
C PHE A 189 6.39 15.38 -16.71
N PRO A 190 7.26 15.23 -15.68
CA PRO A 190 6.92 15.03 -14.27
C PRO A 190 6.34 16.28 -13.60
N PHE A 191 5.35 16.08 -12.72
CA PHE A 191 4.70 17.19 -12.02
C PHE A 191 5.68 17.93 -11.12
N GLN A 192 5.58 19.25 -11.12
CA GLN A 192 6.54 20.13 -10.46
C GLN A 192 5.88 20.87 -9.29
N ILE A 193 6.62 21.03 -8.19
CA ILE A 193 6.22 21.89 -7.07
C ILE A 193 6.07 23.34 -7.58
N ILE A 194 4.93 23.98 -7.31
CA ILE A 194 4.63 25.34 -7.79
C ILE A 194 5.54 26.40 -7.14
N ASN A 195 5.83 26.28 -5.84
CA ASN A 195 6.72 27.20 -5.12
C ASN A 195 7.88 26.44 -4.45
N LYS A 196 8.90 26.09 -5.23
CA LYS A 196 10.06 25.30 -4.76
C LYS A 196 10.81 25.96 -3.60
N THR A 197 10.98 27.28 -3.63
CA THR A 197 11.73 28.01 -2.59
C THR A 197 11.01 27.94 -1.25
N GLU A 198 9.70 28.18 -1.26
CA GLU A 198 8.87 28.13 -0.07
C GLU A 198 8.79 26.70 0.51
N LEU A 199 8.50 25.70 -0.32
CA LEU A 199 8.40 24.32 0.16
C LEU A 199 9.73 23.79 0.70
N LYS A 200 10.86 24.15 0.06
CA LYS A 200 12.19 23.82 0.59
C LYS A 200 12.40 24.38 1.99
N ALA A 201 12.00 25.64 2.23
CA ALA A 201 12.09 26.26 3.55
C ALA A 201 11.20 25.54 4.57
N LYS A 202 9.97 25.18 4.18
CA LYS A 202 9.04 24.40 5.02
C LYS A 202 9.62 23.02 5.40
N VAL A 203 10.18 22.28 4.44
CA VAL A 203 10.82 20.97 4.68
C VAL A 203 11.96 21.10 5.69
N LEU A 204 12.87 22.07 5.50
CA LEU A 204 14.01 22.24 6.41
C LEU A 204 13.56 22.66 7.81
N LYS A 205 12.60 23.58 7.93
CA LYS A 205 12.02 23.97 9.22
C LYS A 205 11.28 22.80 9.89
N ALA A 206 10.57 21.95 9.13
CA ALA A 206 9.93 20.76 9.68
C ALA A 206 10.94 19.76 10.28
N LEU A 207 12.06 19.53 9.59
CA LEU A 207 13.15 18.69 10.09
C LEU A 207 13.83 19.30 11.32
N GLU A 208 14.01 20.63 11.36
CA GLU A 208 14.50 21.33 12.54
C GLU A 208 13.55 21.17 13.74
N GLN A 209 12.23 21.28 13.51
CA GLN A 209 11.22 21.08 14.55
C GLN A 209 11.19 19.62 15.06
N ALA A 210 11.35 18.64 14.17
CA ALA A 210 11.49 17.24 14.56
C ALA A 210 12.76 17.01 15.40
N SER A 211 13.89 17.59 14.97
CA SER A 211 15.17 17.53 15.71
C SER A 211 15.06 18.13 17.11
N LYS A 212 14.43 19.32 17.26
CA LYS A 212 14.17 19.95 18.57
C LYS A 212 13.35 19.08 19.53
N ARG A 213 12.53 18.17 18.99
CA ARG A 213 11.69 17.24 19.75
C ARG A 213 12.38 15.90 20.04
N ASN A 214 13.65 15.76 19.66
CA ASN A 214 14.42 14.51 19.75
C ASN A 214 13.70 13.34 19.06
N VAL A 215 13.19 13.60 17.85
CA VAL A 215 12.56 12.56 17.02
C VAL A 215 13.63 11.64 16.45
N ASP A 216 13.38 10.33 16.54
CA ASP A 216 14.26 9.30 15.99
C ASP A 216 13.99 9.02 14.51
N ILE A 217 12.71 9.09 14.10
CA ILE A 217 12.29 8.86 12.71
C ILE A 217 11.25 9.89 12.28
N VAL A 218 11.49 10.58 11.16
CA VAL A 218 10.52 11.51 10.57
C VAL A 218 10.08 11.06 9.19
N CYS A 219 8.78 11.18 8.92
CA CYS A 219 8.18 10.93 7.60
C CYS A 219 7.65 12.23 7.00
N LEU A 220 8.10 12.53 5.79
CA LEU A 220 7.61 13.64 4.98
C LEU A 220 6.62 13.17 3.89
N PRO A 221 5.76 14.06 3.35
CA PRO A 221 4.77 13.68 2.34
C PRO A 221 5.37 13.24 1.00
N GLU A 222 4.58 12.56 0.18
CA GLU A 222 4.95 12.22 -1.20
C GLU A 222 5.10 13.50 -2.05
N LEU A 223 6.06 13.51 -2.98
CA LEU A 223 6.31 14.61 -3.93
C LEU A 223 6.64 15.97 -3.28
N CYS A 224 7.03 15.99 -2.00
CA CYS A 224 7.32 17.24 -1.27
C CYS A 224 8.79 17.68 -1.34
N VAL A 225 9.66 16.92 -2.03
CA VAL A 225 11.09 17.22 -2.15
C VAL A 225 11.57 17.18 -3.60
N CYS A 226 12.80 17.63 -3.83
CA CYS A 226 13.53 17.42 -5.07
C CYS A 226 14.87 16.73 -4.78
N GLU A 227 15.45 16.06 -5.77
CA GLU A 227 16.74 15.36 -5.63
C GLU A 227 17.86 16.30 -5.15
N GLU A 228 17.89 17.53 -5.67
CA GLU A 228 18.89 18.53 -5.31
C GLU A 228 18.81 19.02 -3.84
N TRP A 229 17.75 18.65 -3.11
CA TRP A 229 17.60 18.99 -1.69
C TRP A 229 18.15 17.91 -0.75
N LEU A 230 18.45 16.71 -1.24
CA LEU A 230 18.96 15.61 -0.41
C LEU A 230 20.23 15.97 0.38
N PRO A 231 21.23 16.69 -0.17
CA PRO A 231 22.38 17.12 0.61
C PRO A 231 22.03 18.07 1.77
N LEU A 232 21.00 18.91 1.60
CA LEU A 232 20.52 19.81 2.66
C LEU A 232 19.79 19.03 3.75
N ILE A 233 18.93 18.07 3.36
CA ILE A 233 18.25 17.16 4.28
C ILE A 233 19.29 16.34 5.08
N GLN A 234 20.33 15.85 4.42
CA GLN A 234 21.45 15.14 5.04
C GLN A 234 22.17 15.99 6.11
N ALA A 235 22.38 17.28 5.85
CA ALA A 235 23.05 18.17 6.77
C ALA A 235 22.27 18.44 8.06
N VAL A 236 20.93 18.36 8.02
CA VAL A 236 20.06 18.66 9.18
C VAL A 236 19.54 17.40 9.91
N SER A 237 20.00 16.20 9.52
CA SER A 237 19.51 14.89 10.01
C SER A 237 20.54 14.08 10.81
N LYS A 238 21.44 14.75 11.53
CA LYS A 238 22.63 14.14 12.17
C LYS A 238 22.33 12.96 13.10
N ASP A 239 21.19 12.97 13.79
CA ASP A 239 20.82 11.95 14.78
C ASP A 239 19.41 11.38 14.56
N MET A 240 18.89 11.49 13.32
CA MET A 240 17.52 11.10 12.99
C MET A 240 17.47 10.34 11.66
N VAL A 241 16.58 9.36 11.57
CA VAL A 241 16.20 8.73 10.31
C VAL A 241 15.16 9.60 9.60
N VAL A 242 15.45 10.02 8.38
CA VAL A 242 14.53 10.81 7.56
C VAL A 242 14.04 9.99 6.39
N ILE A 243 12.74 9.71 6.38
CA ILE A 243 12.00 9.25 5.22
C ILE A 243 11.63 10.51 4.45
N ALA A 244 12.46 10.85 3.46
CA ALA A 244 12.57 12.21 2.91
C ALA A 244 11.34 12.69 2.13
N GLY A 245 10.24 11.94 2.14
CA GLY A 245 9.18 12.10 1.16
C GLY A 245 9.64 11.54 -0.17
N SER A 246 9.00 11.94 -1.26
CA SER A 246 9.39 11.45 -2.59
C SER A 246 9.51 12.55 -3.62
N TYR A 247 10.07 12.22 -4.78
CA TYR A 247 10.24 13.10 -5.93
C TYR A 247 10.31 12.27 -7.23
N TYR A 248 10.12 12.91 -8.38
CA TYR A 248 10.36 12.25 -9.66
C TYR A 248 11.84 12.31 -10.05
N ASP A 249 12.47 11.15 -10.26
CA ASP A 249 13.85 11.07 -10.74
C ASP A 249 13.96 11.34 -12.26
N ALA A 250 15.19 11.39 -12.78
CA ALA A 250 15.46 11.58 -14.21
C ALA A 250 14.88 10.47 -15.10
N LYS A 251 14.62 9.28 -14.54
CA LYS A 251 14.00 8.13 -15.21
C LYS A 251 12.49 8.06 -15.03
N ARG A 252 11.89 9.10 -14.41
CA ARG A 252 10.46 9.25 -14.15
C ARG A 252 9.88 8.27 -13.12
N HIS A 253 10.70 7.69 -12.24
CA HIS A 253 10.20 7.01 -11.05
C HIS A 253 9.81 8.03 -9.99
N ASN A 254 8.74 7.76 -9.23
CA ASN A 254 8.46 8.47 -7.99
C ASN A 254 9.24 7.76 -6.86
N VAL A 255 10.30 8.39 -6.36
CA VAL A 255 11.33 7.77 -5.51
C VAL A 255 11.34 8.40 -4.13
N CYS A 256 11.28 7.58 -3.09
CA CYS A 256 11.55 7.96 -1.72
C CYS A 256 12.95 7.51 -1.30
N ARG A 257 13.72 8.45 -0.74
CA ARG A 257 15.07 8.21 -0.21
C ARG A 257 15.04 8.16 1.31
N LEU A 258 15.88 7.29 1.87
CA LEU A 258 16.12 7.22 3.31
C LEU A 258 17.44 7.92 3.63
N VAL A 259 17.44 8.77 4.65
CA VAL A 259 18.66 9.36 5.21
C VAL A 259 18.82 8.85 6.64
N ILE A 260 19.97 8.27 6.96
CA ILE A 260 20.29 7.76 8.30
C ILE A 260 21.66 8.31 8.69
N ASP A 261 21.76 8.91 9.88
CA ASP A 261 23.03 9.39 10.46
C ASP A 261 23.83 10.28 9.51
N SER A 262 23.14 11.27 8.92
CA SER A 262 23.68 12.14 7.88
C SER A 262 24.27 11.39 6.67
N LYS A 263 23.69 10.25 6.28
CA LYS A 263 24.01 9.55 5.02
C LYS A 263 22.75 9.22 4.25
N VAL A 264 22.72 9.58 2.97
CA VAL A 264 21.69 9.09 2.04
C VAL A 264 21.97 7.62 1.77
N ILE A 265 20.99 6.75 1.98
CA ILE A 265 21.11 5.32 1.73
C ILE A 265 20.98 5.06 0.22
N ASP A 266 21.82 4.16 -0.30
CA ASP A 266 21.87 3.84 -1.73
C ASP A 266 20.60 3.15 -2.24
N TYR A 267 19.91 2.44 -1.35
CA TYR A 267 18.62 1.82 -1.61
C TYR A 267 17.49 2.83 -1.49
N SER A 268 16.62 2.87 -2.51
CA SER A 268 15.49 3.78 -2.58
C SER A 268 14.19 3.03 -2.83
N GLN A 269 13.11 3.45 -2.17
CA GLN A 269 11.79 2.92 -2.46
C GLN A 269 11.24 3.64 -3.69
N MET A 270 10.97 2.90 -4.75
CA MET A 270 10.27 3.42 -5.93
C MET A 270 8.80 3.09 -5.82
N LYS A 271 7.93 4.03 -6.19
CA LYS A 271 6.49 3.80 -6.26
C LYS A 271 6.20 2.79 -7.35
N ILE A 272 5.44 1.76 -7.03
CA ILE A 272 5.13 0.65 -7.93
C ILE A 272 3.82 0.94 -8.66
N ASN A 273 2.78 1.34 -7.93
CA ASN A 273 1.46 1.59 -8.50
C ASN A 273 1.24 3.08 -8.76
N PRO A 274 1.01 3.49 -10.02
CA PRO A 274 0.61 4.85 -10.31
C PRO A 274 -0.77 5.16 -9.70
N SER A 275 -0.88 6.33 -9.09
CA SER A 275 -2.16 6.89 -8.65
C SER A 275 -2.90 7.53 -9.83
N SER A 276 -4.11 8.04 -9.60
CA SER A 276 -4.86 8.81 -10.60
C SER A 276 -4.10 10.03 -11.12
N LEU A 277 -3.17 10.59 -10.33
CA LEU A 277 -2.30 11.68 -10.75
C LEU A 277 -1.34 11.23 -11.86
N GLU A 278 -0.81 10.00 -11.78
CA GLU A 278 0.21 9.47 -12.71
C GLU A 278 -0.39 8.61 -13.85
N LYS A 279 -1.73 8.53 -13.95
CA LYS A 279 -2.42 7.85 -15.06
C LYS A 279 -2.47 8.79 -16.28
N GLY A 280 -1.89 8.35 -17.41
CA GLY A 280 -1.96 9.06 -18.69
C GLY A 280 -3.25 8.78 -19.46
N THR A 281 -3.30 9.20 -20.73
CA THR A 281 -4.38 8.81 -21.66
C THR A 281 -4.15 7.38 -22.17
N SER A 282 -5.19 6.55 -22.14
CA SER A 282 -5.24 5.20 -22.73
C SER A 282 -4.08 4.27 -22.32
N TYR A 283 -4.23 3.57 -21.20
CA TYR A 283 -3.39 2.42 -20.77
C TYR A 283 -1.88 2.68 -20.57
N LYS A 284 -1.39 3.92 -20.67
CA LYS A 284 0.03 4.22 -20.45
C LYS A 284 0.23 5.08 -19.20
N SER A 285 0.92 4.54 -18.20
CA SER A 285 1.35 5.33 -17.04
C SER A 285 2.37 6.40 -17.47
N LEU A 286 2.26 7.59 -16.88
CA LEU A 286 3.23 8.67 -17.05
C LEU A 286 4.53 8.37 -16.31
N MET A 287 4.41 7.72 -15.15
CA MET A 287 5.48 7.34 -14.25
C MET A 287 6.07 5.99 -14.65
N THR A 288 7.37 5.83 -14.45
CA THR A 288 8.01 4.51 -14.52
C THR A 288 7.79 3.80 -13.18
N SER A 289 7.12 2.65 -13.19
CA SER A 289 6.84 1.86 -11.99
C SER A 289 8.09 1.18 -11.45
N GLY A 290 8.28 1.23 -10.13
CA GLY A 290 9.17 0.33 -9.41
C GLY A 290 8.71 -1.14 -9.47
N ASP A 291 9.57 -2.04 -9.02
CA ASP A 291 9.37 -3.50 -9.05
C ASP A 291 9.76 -4.19 -7.73
N LYS A 292 10.12 -3.40 -6.70
CA LYS A 292 10.65 -3.89 -5.42
C LYS A 292 10.03 -3.18 -4.22
N LEU A 293 9.81 -3.95 -3.16
CA LEU A 293 9.57 -3.46 -1.80
C LEU A 293 10.81 -3.70 -0.96
N TYR A 294 11.16 -2.71 -0.14
CA TYR A 294 12.29 -2.84 0.76
C TYR A 294 11.85 -3.00 2.22
N ILE A 295 12.55 -3.88 2.91
CA ILE A 295 12.53 -4.02 4.37
C ILE A 295 13.89 -3.55 4.89
N PHE A 296 13.91 -2.39 5.55
CA PHE A 296 15.12 -1.79 6.09
C PHE A 296 15.28 -2.17 7.57
N LYS A 297 16.27 -3.00 7.90
CA LYS A 297 16.63 -3.28 9.29
C LYS A 297 17.60 -2.20 9.78
N THR A 298 17.11 -1.30 10.63
CA THR A 298 17.84 -0.12 11.09
C THR A 298 18.02 -0.12 12.60
N LYS A 299 18.81 0.84 13.11
CA LYS A 299 19.02 1.00 14.55
C LYS A 299 17.76 1.39 15.35
N VAL A 300 16.74 1.89 14.63
CA VAL A 300 15.47 2.40 15.15
C VAL A 300 14.29 1.53 14.70
N GLY A 301 14.55 0.27 14.34
CA GLY A 301 13.51 -0.69 13.98
C GLY A 301 13.61 -1.21 12.55
N ILE A 302 12.76 -2.18 12.24
CA ILE A 302 12.55 -2.71 10.89
C ILE A 302 11.48 -1.87 10.20
N LEU A 303 11.86 -1.16 9.15
CA LEU A 303 11.02 -0.16 8.51
C LEU A 303 10.70 -0.59 7.08
N SER A 304 9.51 -0.23 6.59
CA SER A 304 9.21 -0.26 5.17
C SER A 304 8.46 1.00 4.76
N ILE A 305 8.60 1.38 3.49
CA ILE A 305 8.03 2.60 2.93
C ILE A 305 7.08 2.17 1.81
N LEU A 306 5.84 2.60 1.86
CA LEU A 306 4.85 2.39 0.81
C LEU A 306 4.34 3.74 0.33
N ILE A 307 4.75 4.16 -0.86
CA ILE A 307 4.42 5.50 -1.37
C ILE A 307 2.96 5.49 -1.83
N CYS A 308 2.11 6.20 -1.09
CA CYS A 308 0.73 6.48 -1.44
C CYS A 308 -0.05 5.20 -1.82
N ARG A 309 -0.40 5.01 -3.10
CA ARG A 309 -1.24 3.89 -3.57
C ARG A 309 -0.64 2.52 -3.26
N ASP A 310 0.69 2.43 -3.14
CA ASP A 310 1.37 1.18 -2.75
C ASP A 310 0.94 0.70 -1.36
N PHE A 311 0.54 1.60 -0.46
CA PHE A 311 0.05 1.22 0.86
C PHE A 311 -1.22 0.36 0.77
N LEU A 312 -2.18 0.78 -0.06
CA LEU A 312 -3.42 0.05 -0.25
C LEU A 312 -3.20 -1.32 -0.90
N ASN A 313 -2.15 -1.43 -1.72
CA ASN A 313 -1.90 -2.62 -2.53
C ASN A 313 -0.95 -3.62 -1.86
N TYR A 314 -0.03 -3.17 -0.99
CA TYR A 314 1.05 -4.03 -0.52
C TYR A 314 1.24 -4.12 0.99
N CYS A 315 0.53 -3.32 1.81
CA CYS A 315 0.73 -3.36 3.26
C CYS A 315 0.55 -4.75 3.87
N HIS A 316 -0.31 -5.58 3.28
CA HIS A 316 -0.58 -6.94 3.75
C HIS A 316 0.59 -7.91 3.59
N PHE A 317 1.48 -7.71 2.62
CA PHE A 317 2.69 -8.52 2.44
C PHE A 317 3.76 -8.24 3.50
N LEU A 318 3.67 -7.09 4.18
CA LEU A 318 4.67 -6.65 5.16
C LEU A 318 4.24 -6.91 6.61
N ARG A 319 3.00 -7.41 6.80
CA ARG A 319 2.46 -7.75 8.13
C ARG A 319 3.41 -8.71 8.84
N ASP A 320 3.70 -8.42 10.10
CA ASP A 320 4.56 -9.21 11.00
C ASP A 320 6.07 -9.25 10.62
N PHE A 321 6.43 -8.78 9.42
CA PHE A 321 7.83 -8.69 8.98
C PHE A 321 8.49 -7.36 9.32
N VAL A 322 7.71 -6.30 9.55
CA VAL A 322 8.22 -4.96 9.83
C VAL A 322 7.65 -4.39 11.13
N ASP A 323 8.39 -3.47 11.73
CA ASP A 323 7.96 -2.77 12.92
C ASP A 323 7.01 -1.62 12.59
N ILE A 324 7.36 -0.84 11.55
CA ILE A 324 6.64 0.36 11.14
C ILE A 324 6.55 0.42 9.61
N ILE A 325 5.35 0.66 9.09
CA ILE A 325 5.11 1.04 7.70
C ILE A 325 4.92 2.55 7.62
N PHE A 326 5.75 3.21 6.83
CA PHE A 326 5.64 4.63 6.54
C PHE A 326 4.99 4.87 5.19
N VAL A 327 4.09 5.85 5.15
CA VAL A 327 3.21 6.09 4.01
C VAL A 327 3.28 7.58 3.59
N PRO A 328 4.36 8.00 2.89
CA PRO A 328 4.38 9.29 2.21
C PRO A 328 3.23 9.37 1.20
N SER A 329 2.41 10.40 1.31
CA SER A 329 1.16 10.52 0.54
C SER A 329 0.95 11.92 -0.05
N TYR A 330 0.40 11.95 -1.26
CA TYR A 330 -0.25 13.11 -1.86
C TYR A 330 -1.64 12.65 -2.32
N ASN A 331 -2.54 12.44 -1.34
CA ASN A 331 -3.76 11.68 -1.57
C ASN A 331 -5.01 12.34 -0.95
N ARG A 332 -6.11 12.32 -1.70
CA ARG A 332 -7.44 12.78 -1.25
C ARG A 332 -8.33 11.68 -0.66
N GLU A 333 -8.00 10.40 -0.91
CA GLU A 333 -8.76 9.23 -0.44
C GLU A 333 -8.43 8.90 1.02
N ILE A 334 -8.64 9.85 1.93
CA ILE A 334 -8.20 9.77 3.33
C ILE A 334 -8.83 8.58 4.05
N ASN A 335 -10.15 8.45 3.98
CA ASN A 335 -10.89 7.39 4.69
C ASN A 335 -10.36 5.99 4.38
N PHE A 336 -10.05 5.70 3.12
CA PHE A 336 -9.50 4.41 2.71
C PHE A 336 -8.13 4.12 3.31
N PHE A 337 -7.27 5.14 3.41
CA PHE A 337 -5.97 5.01 4.06
C PHE A 337 -6.13 4.76 5.56
N GLN A 338 -7.04 5.51 6.21
CA GLN A 338 -7.31 5.34 7.64
C GLN A 338 -7.87 3.95 7.95
N GLU A 339 -8.82 3.46 7.16
CA GLU A 339 -9.41 2.13 7.30
C GLU A 339 -8.38 1.02 7.05
N THR A 340 -7.59 1.14 5.96
CA THR A 340 -6.54 0.17 5.63
C THR A 340 -5.50 0.10 6.75
N ALA A 341 -5.10 1.25 7.31
CA ALA A 341 -4.19 1.31 8.44
C ALA A 341 -4.79 0.68 9.69
N HIS A 342 -6.05 0.95 10.02
CA HIS A 342 -6.75 0.29 11.12
C HIS A 342 -6.74 -1.23 10.97
N VAL A 343 -7.13 -1.74 9.79
CA VAL A 343 -7.13 -3.20 9.50
C VAL A 343 -5.71 -3.78 9.59
N ASN A 344 -4.71 -3.06 9.11
CA ASN A 344 -3.32 -3.53 9.14
C ASN A 344 -2.78 -3.66 10.57
N VAL A 345 -3.02 -2.66 11.42
CA VAL A 345 -2.64 -2.71 12.84
C VAL A 345 -3.41 -3.80 13.57
N LYS A 346 -4.71 -3.94 13.30
CA LYS A 346 -5.55 -5.01 13.87
C LYS A 346 -4.99 -6.40 13.56
N ALA A 347 -4.52 -6.61 12.33
CA ALA A 347 -4.07 -7.92 11.86
C ALA A 347 -2.66 -8.31 12.32
N SER A 348 -1.72 -7.35 12.46
CA SER A 348 -0.28 -7.64 12.62
C SER A 348 0.42 -6.86 13.73
N ARG A 349 -0.27 -5.91 14.38
CA ARG A 349 0.31 -4.96 15.34
C ARG A 349 1.44 -4.09 14.77
N THR A 350 1.68 -4.14 13.46
CA THR A 350 2.62 -3.27 12.75
C THR A 350 2.12 -1.83 12.81
N TYR A 351 2.94 -0.90 13.30
CA TYR A 351 2.55 0.51 13.32
C TYR A 351 2.46 1.07 11.91
N VAL A 352 1.55 2.02 11.70
CA VAL A 352 1.43 2.74 10.42
C VAL A 352 1.55 4.24 10.67
N VAL A 353 2.42 4.89 9.92
CA VAL A 353 2.66 6.34 9.99
C VAL A 353 2.40 6.95 8.62
N ILE A 354 1.36 7.76 8.52
CA ILE A 354 0.92 8.38 7.27
C ILE A 354 1.28 9.86 7.31
N SER A 355 1.99 10.34 6.29
CA SER A 355 2.34 11.74 6.12
C SER A 355 1.78 12.23 4.79
N ASN A 356 0.90 13.22 4.81
CA ASN A 356 0.16 13.71 3.65
C ASN A 356 0.34 15.21 3.47
N THR A 357 -0.06 15.73 2.32
CA THR A 357 -0.17 17.19 2.11
C THR A 357 -1.32 17.78 2.93
N SER A 358 -1.18 19.02 3.42
CA SER A 358 -2.26 19.73 4.10
C SER A 358 -3.44 20.04 3.19
N VAL A 359 -3.24 20.07 1.86
CA VAL A 359 -4.34 20.27 0.89
C VAL A 359 -5.46 19.25 1.12
N TYR A 360 -5.08 18.02 1.49
CA TYR A 360 -6.03 16.96 1.78
C TYR A 360 -6.11 16.63 3.27
N GLY A 361 -5.04 16.78 4.05
CA GLY A 361 -5.03 16.38 5.45
C GLY A 361 -4.86 14.87 5.65
N GLY A 362 -5.20 14.35 6.83
CA GLY A 362 -5.16 12.91 7.10
C GLY A 362 -3.78 12.37 7.46
N THR A 363 -2.80 13.24 7.69
CA THR A 363 -1.54 12.84 8.34
C THR A 363 -1.87 12.26 9.71
N SER A 364 -1.44 11.03 9.96
CA SER A 364 -1.96 10.24 11.09
C SER A 364 -1.00 9.14 11.53
N LEU A 365 -1.18 8.68 12.76
CA LEU A 365 -0.42 7.59 13.35
C LEU A 365 -1.38 6.50 13.83
N PHE A 366 -1.01 5.24 13.60
CA PHE A 366 -1.78 4.08 14.01
C PHE A 366 -0.96 3.13 14.88
N GLY A 367 -1.59 2.64 15.94
CA GLY A 367 -1.00 1.72 16.90
C GLY A 367 -2.00 1.27 17.97
N ILE A 368 -1.59 0.30 18.78
CA ILE A 368 -2.42 -0.19 19.88
C ILE A 368 -2.31 0.76 21.07
N VAL A 369 -3.45 1.23 21.57
CA VAL A 369 -3.54 2.14 22.73
C VAL A 369 -4.45 1.54 23.79
N HIS A 370 -4.14 1.77 25.07
CA HIS A 370 -4.98 1.27 26.16
C HIS A 370 -6.37 1.91 26.11
N LYS A 371 -7.42 1.11 26.37
CA LYS A 371 -8.79 1.63 26.46
C LYS A 371 -8.93 2.74 27.50
N GLU A 372 -8.21 2.63 28.62
CA GLU A 372 -8.21 3.62 29.69
C GLU A 372 -7.68 4.99 29.25
N SER A 373 -6.82 5.04 28.23
CA SER A 373 -6.27 6.29 27.68
C SER A 373 -7.20 6.96 26.66
N HIS A 374 -8.31 6.33 26.25
CA HIS A 374 -9.20 6.91 25.23
C HIS A 374 -9.79 8.27 25.64
N ASN A 375 -10.26 8.39 26.89
CA ASN A 375 -10.86 9.64 27.36
C ASN A 375 -9.82 10.77 27.34
N GLU A 376 -8.60 10.51 27.81
CA GLU A 376 -7.49 11.47 27.74
C GLU A 376 -7.20 11.90 26.29
N PHE A 377 -7.28 10.96 25.33
CA PHE A 377 -7.02 11.26 23.92
C PHE A 377 -8.15 12.07 23.30
N ILE A 378 -9.39 11.86 23.73
CA ILE A 378 -10.54 12.68 23.34
C ILE A 378 -10.38 14.10 23.91
N ASP A 379 -10.05 14.22 25.20
CA ASP A 379 -9.85 15.50 25.88
C ASP A 379 -8.72 16.33 25.24
N LYS A 380 -7.66 15.66 24.79
CA LYS A 380 -6.54 16.28 24.05
C LYS A 380 -6.81 16.48 22.56
N GLY A 381 -7.98 16.08 22.05
CA GLY A 381 -8.36 16.22 20.64
C GLY A 381 -7.54 15.34 19.68
N PHE A 382 -6.96 14.24 20.16
CA PHE A 382 -6.26 13.25 19.35
C PHE A 382 -7.22 12.23 18.73
N LYS A 383 -8.29 11.89 19.46
CA LYS A 383 -9.38 11.01 19.00
C LYS A 383 -10.73 11.70 19.13
N ARG A 384 -11.72 11.23 18.37
CA ARG A 384 -13.12 11.65 18.49
C ARG A 384 -13.86 10.69 19.43
N GLU A 385 -14.93 11.16 20.07
CA GLU A 385 -15.80 10.28 20.85
C GLU A 385 -16.39 9.19 19.95
N GLY A 386 -16.37 7.94 20.42
CA GLY A 386 -16.82 6.78 19.65
C GLY A 386 -15.84 6.25 18.60
N ASP A 387 -14.65 6.85 18.44
CA ASP A 387 -13.59 6.33 17.57
C ASP A 387 -12.93 5.10 18.24
N ASP A 388 -13.33 3.90 17.82
CA ASP A 388 -12.79 2.61 18.27
C ASP A 388 -11.63 2.11 17.39
N THR A 389 -11.17 2.94 16.45
CA THR A 389 -10.10 2.57 15.54
C THR A 389 -8.73 2.59 16.23
N TYR A 390 -7.74 2.01 15.57
CA TYR A 390 -6.33 2.03 16.01
C TYR A 390 -5.63 3.35 15.64
N LYS A 391 -6.37 4.34 15.13
CA LYS A 391 -5.86 5.67 14.87
C LYS A 391 -5.59 6.37 16.19
N VAL A 392 -4.34 6.76 16.40
CA VAL A 392 -3.88 7.41 17.62
C VAL A 392 -4.12 8.91 17.56
N CYS A 393 -3.78 9.52 16.42
CA CYS A 393 -3.90 10.96 16.21
C CYS A 393 -3.96 11.28 14.70
N GLU A 394 -4.53 12.44 14.36
CA GLU A 394 -4.68 12.94 12.99
C GLU A 394 -4.56 14.48 12.93
N LEU A 395 -3.96 14.98 11.85
CA LEU A 395 -4.00 16.38 11.42
C LEU A 395 -5.03 16.55 10.30
N GLU A 396 -5.91 17.53 10.46
CA GLU A 396 -7.01 17.82 9.56
C GLU A 396 -6.55 18.50 8.26
N ALA A 397 -7.42 18.62 7.26
CA ALA A 397 -7.14 19.37 6.04
C ALA A 397 -6.93 20.87 6.35
N GLY A 398 -6.10 21.53 5.54
CA GLY A 398 -5.83 22.96 5.61
C GLY A 398 -4.84 23.40 6.69
N VAL A 399 -4.33 22.49 7.52
CA VAL A 399 -3.32 22.81 8.54
C VAL A 399 -1.97 22.19 8.23
N GLU A 400 -0.90 22.92 8.54
CA GLU A 400 0.46 22.37 8.58
C GLU A 400 0.78 21.95 10.02
N GLY A 401 1.58 20.91 10.20
CA GLY A 401 1.90 20.46 11.54
C GLY A 401 2.76 19.21 11.63
N ILE A 402 2.94 18.79 12.87
CA ILE A 402 3.69 17.60 13.27
C ILE A 402 2.86 16.79 14.27
N ILE A 403 2.79 15.49 14.05
CA ILE A 403 2.37 14.52 15.07
C ILE A 403 3.63 13.80 15.54
N THR A 404 3.83 13.68 16.84
CA THR A 404 4.88 12.82 17.41
C THR A 404 4.30 11.80 18.37
N ALA A 405 4.94 10.63 18.47
CA ALA A 405 4.62 9.64 19.49
C ALA A 405 5.82 8.71 19.73
N ASP A 406 5.90 8.16 20.93
CA ASP A 406 6.83 7.11 21.29
C ASP A 406 6.18 5.74 21.00
N LEU A 407 6.84 4.94 20.15
CA LEU A 407 6.40 3.60 19.74
C LEU A 407 7.28 2.54 20.36
N ASN A 408 6.67 1.58 21.04
CA ASN A 408 7.37 0.42 21.58
C ASN A 408 7.48 -0.68 20.53
N LEU A 409 8.70 -0.96 20.08
CA LEU A 409 9.00 -1.94 19.04
C LEU A 409 9.01 -3.38 19.55
N VAL A 410 9.03 -3.59 20.87
CA VAL A 410 9.02 -4.92 21.50
C VAL A 410 7.63 -5.24 22.04
N PHE A 411 7.07 -4.33 22.85
CA PHE A 411 5.77 -4.50 23.50
C PHE A 411 4.67 -3.82 22.68
N LYS A 412 4.34 -4.43 21.54
CA LYS A 412 3.32 -3.90 20.60
C LYS A 412 1.87 -4.27 20.97
N ALA A 413 1.67 -5.01 22.06
CA ALA A 413 0.34 -5.45 22.51
C ALA A 413 0.13 -5.07 23.97
N ILE A 414 -1.14 -4.83 24.31
CA ILE A 414 -1.55 -4.68 25.71
C ILE A 414 -1.30 -6.02 26.41
N GLN A 415 -0.46 -6.01 27.44
CA GLN A 415 -0.31 -7.17 28.31
C GLN A 415 -1.47 -7.20 29.30
N VAL A 416 -1.89 -8.41 29.69
CA VAL A 416 -2.88 -8.61 30.72
C VAL A 416 -2.12 -8.81 32.03
N PRO A 417 -2.33 -7.98 33.06
CA PRO A 417 -1.66 -8.15 34.34
C PRO A 417 -1.88 -9.55 34.88
N SER A 418 -0.82 -10.18 35.37
CA SER A 418 -0.88 -11.46 36.07
C SER A 418 -0.44 -11.28 37.51
N LEU A 419 -0.79 -12.23 38.39
CA LEU A 419 -0.32 -12.25 39.78
C LEU A 419 1.22 -12.17 39.90
N ALA A 420 1.96 -12.52 38.84
CA ALA A 420 3.42 -12.48 38.79
C ALA A 420 4.00 -11.13 38.29
N ASN A 421 3.18 -10.21 37.77
CA ASN A 421 3.66 -8.94 37.22
C ASN A 421 2.67 -7.80 37.57
N SER A 422 2.99 -7.06 38.64
CA SER A 422 2.14 -6.00 39.21
C SER A 422 2.49 -4.58 38.72
N PHE A 423 3.47 -4.45 37.83
CA PHE A 423 3.88 -3.15 37.28
C PHE A 423 2.92 -2.70 36.16
N ARG A 424 2.77 -1.38 35.97
CA ARG A 424 2.09 -0.85 34.78
C ARG A 424 2.84 -1.33 33.55
N ASP A 425 2.13 -2.04 32.67
CA ASP A 425 2.69 -2.62 31.46
C ASP A 425 3.30 -1.54 30.55
N PRO A 426 4.42 -1.84 29.86
CA PRO A 426 4.97 -0.93 28.87
C PRO A 426 3.94 -0.67 27.77
N LEU A 427 3.57 0.60 27.58
CA LEU A 427 2.57 1.00 26.60
C LEU A 427 3.10 0.81 25.17
N PRO A 428 2.30 0.26 24.23
CA PRO A 428 2.71 0.18 22.84
C PRO A 428 2.90 1.56 22.20
N VAL A 429 2.04 2.51 22.56
CA VAL A 429 2.14 3.92 22.15
C VAL A 429 2.04 4.83 23.37
N SER A 430 2.94 5.81 23.48
CA SER A 430 2.96 6.78 24.58
C SER A 430 3.47 8.15 24.11
N ASN A 431 3.42 9.16 24.99
CA ASN A 431 3.97 10.50 24.75
C ASN A 431 3.54 11.11 23.41
N ILE A 432 2.24 11.00 23.11
CA ILE A 432 1.66 11.53 21.87
C ILE A 432 1.54 13.04 21.99
N ASP A 433 1.96 13.73 20.93
CA ASP A 433 1.82 15.16 20.78
C ASP A 433 1.38 15.51 19.35
N LYS A 434 0.58 16.57 19.22
CA LYS A 434 0.11 17.09 17.93
C LYS A 434 0.16 18.61 17.99
N GLU A 435 0.91 19.19 17.06
CA GLU A 435 1.06 20.64 16.97
C GLU A 435 0.77 21.13 15.55
N VAL A 436 -0.08 22.15 15.46
CA VAL A 436 -0.30 22.92 14.24
C VAL A 436 0.80 23.98 14.16
N ILE A 437 1.64 23.90 13.14
CA ILE A 437 2.84 24.75 12.99
C ILE A 437 2.76 25.45 11.65
N ASN A 438 2.87 26.78 11.65
CA ASN A 438 3.17 27.51 10.42
C ASN A 438 4.68 27.43 10.16
N PHE A 439 5.09 26.58 9.22
CA PHE A 439 6.51 26.38 8.91
C PHE A 439 7.15 27.54 8.15
N LEU A 440 6.47 28.67 7.91
CA LEU A 440 7.07 29.84 7.27
C LEU A 440 7.27 31.02 8.21
N ILE A 441 6.56 31.06 9.34
CA ILE A 441 6.75 32.11 10.35
C ILE A 441 8.00 31.80 11.19
#